data_AF-A0A168JEG7-F1
#
_entry.id   AF-A0A168JEG7-F1
#
_cell.length_a   1.000
_cell.length_b   1.000
_cell.length_c   1.000
_cell.angle_alpha   90.00
_cell.angle_beta   90.00
_cell.angle_gamma   90.00
#
_symmetry.space_group_name_H-M   'P 1'
#
loop_
_entity.id
_entity.type
_entity.pdbx_description
1 polymer ?
#
loop_
_entity_poly.entity_id
_entity_poly.type
_entity_poly.pdbx_seq_one_letter_code
_entity_poly.pdbx_strand_id
1 'polypeptide(L)'
;PRKNASATPRKKRDPNAPKGPGNVFFLYCRMERDNIKDEVPNESLGEVTRLLGQKWKALTKDQKQKYYDIYKKEQDEYEVAMKSYTA
;
A
#
# COMPACT_ATOMS: atom_id res chain seq x y z
N PRO A 1 0.28 -11.82 -23.60
CA PRO A 1 0.19 -12.46 -22.26
C PRO A 1 1.27 -11.94 -21.30
N ARG A 2 0.95 -10.96 -20.44
CA ARG A 2 1.89 -10.44 -19.44
C ARG A 2 2.03 -11.46 -18.30
N LYS A 3 3.01 -12.35 -18.42
CA LYS A 3 3.48 -13.26 -17.36
C LYS A 3 4.75 -12.63 -16.80
N ASN A 4 4.72 -12.10 -15.59
CA ASN A 4 5.95 -11.79 -14.83
C ASN A 4 5.68 -12.14 -13.37
N ALA A 5 5.82 -13.43 -13.06
CA ALA A 5 5.91 -13.95 -11.71
C ALA A 5 7.34 -14.47 -11.48
N SER A 6 8.33 -13.58 -11.52
CA SER A 6 9.61 -13.83 -10.89
C SER A 6 9.47 -13.50 -9.40
N ALA A 7 8.91 -14.44 -8.64
CA ALA A 7 8.93 -14.39 -7.18
C ALA A 7 10.39 -14.60 -6.73
N THR A 8 11.19 -13.54 -6.72
CA THR A 8 12.45 -13.52 -5.99
C THR A 8 12.15 -13.88 -4.54
N PRO A 9 12.86 -14.86 -3.93
CA PRO A 9 12.65 -15.21 -2.54
C PRO A 9 12.85 -13.94 -1.70
N ARG A 10 11.78 -13.49 -1.05
CA ARG A 10 11.84 -12.32 -0.16
C ARG A 10 12.88 -12.62 0.90
N LYS A 11 14.05 -11.97 0.82
CA LYS A 11 15.07 -12.00 1.89
C LYS A 11 14.31 -11.78 3.20
N LYS A 12 14.54 -12.65 4.19
CA LYS A 12 13.97 -12.51 5.54
C LYS A 12 14.36 -11.11 6.03
N ARG A 13 13.42 -10.15 5.97
CA ARG A 13 13.60 -8.83 6.59
C ARG A 13 13.66 -9.10 8.08
N ASP A 14 14.64 -8.47 8.75
CA ASP A 14 14.76 -8.55 10.20
C ASP A 14 13.39 -8.27 10.85
N PRO A 15 12.93 -9.11 11.78
CA PRO A 15 11.63 -8.94 12.44
C PRO A 15 11.52 -7.59 13.18
N ASN A 16 12.66 -7.05 13.61
CA ASN A 16 12.75 -5.78 14.34
C ASN A 16 12.90 -4.57 13.43
N ALA A 17 13.20 -4.77 12.14
CA ALA A 17 13.30 -3.66 11.21
C ALA A 17 11.91 -3.10 10.96
N PRO A 18 11.70 -1.78 11.18
CA PRO A 18 10.40 -1.19 10.91
C PRO A 18 10.03 -1.44 9.44
N LYS A 19 8.74 -1.67 9.19
CA LYS A 19 8.27 -1.96 7.85
C LYS A 19 7.95 -0.65 7.15
N GLY A 20 8.83 -0.22 6.24
CA GLY A 20 8.62 1.01 5.48
C GLY A 20 7.21 1.14 4.88
N PRO A 21 6.60 2.33 4.93
CA PRO A 21 5.32 2.61 4.30
C PRO A 21 5.57 2.48 2.80
N GLY A 22 4.97 1.48 2.16
CA GLY A 22 5.39 1.03 0.83
C GLY A 22 5.42 2.16 -0.22
N ASN A 23 4.27 2.43 -0.83
CA ASN A 23 4.06 3.56 -1.76
C ASN A 23 2.66 4.10 -1.45
N VAL A 24 2.37 5.36 -1.80
CA VAL A 24 1.06 5.98 -1.66
C VAL A 24 -0.07 5.10 -2.23
N PHE A 25 0.18 4.36 -3.31
CA PHE A 25 -0.80 3.41 -3.86
C PHE A 25 -1.06 2.21 -2.93
N PHE A 26 -0.02 1.69 -2.27
CA PHE A 26 -0.19 0.61 -1.29
C PHE A 26 -0.93 1.09 -0.03
N LEU A 27 -0.68 2.32 0.41
CA LEU A 27 -1.44 2.97 1.47
C LEU A 27 -2.92 3.08 1.07
N TYR A 28 -3.20 3.61 -0.12
CA TYR A 28 -4.55 3.70 -0.68
C TYR A 28 -5.23 2.33 -0.71
N CYS A 29 -4.57 1.32 -1.28
CA CYS A 29 -5.11 -0.04 -1.31
C CYS A 29 -5.35 -0.60 0.10
N ARG A 30 -4.51 -0.30 1.10
CA ARG A 30 -4.73 -0.76 2.47
C ARG A 30 -5.97 -0.12 3.08
N MET A 31 -6.14 1.19 2.91
CA MET A 31 -7.27 1.94 3.47
C MET A 31 -8.58 1.56 2.77
N GLU A 32 -8.55 1.41 1.46
CA GLU A 32 -9.75 1.25 0.65
C GLU A 32 -10.10 -0.21 0.36
N ARG A 33 -9.20 -1.16 0.66
CA ARG A 33 -9.49 -2.59 0.50
C ARG A 33 -10.63 -3.03 1.37
N ASP A 34 -10.72 -2.55 2.62
CA ASP A 34 -11.83 -2.91 3.50
C ASP A 34 -13.14 -2.32 2.97
N ASN A 35 -13.12 -1.04 2.55
CA ASN A 35 -14.27 -0.39 1.89
C ASN A 35 -14.74 -1.14 0.63
N ILE A 36 -13.83 -1.50 -0.29
CA ILE A 36 -14.19 -2.25 -1.49
C ILE A 36 -14.62 -3.67 -1.14
N LYS A 37 -14.00 -4.31 -0.14
CA LYS A 37 -14.40 -5.65 0.29
C LYS A 37 -15.82 -5.64 0.87
N ASP A 38 -16.22 -4.57 1.54
CA ASP A 38 -17.59 -4.40 2.02
C ASP A 38 -18.57 -4.09 0.86
N GLU A 39 -18.14 -3.37 -0.17
CA GLU A 39 -18.92 -3.15 -1.40
C GLU A 39 -19.08 -4.43 -2.24
N VAL A 40 -18.04 -5.26 -2.32
CA VAL A 40 -18.00 -6.50 -3.11
C VAL A 40 -17.51 -7.71 -2.30
N PRO A 41 -18.27 -8.16 -1.29
CA PRO A 41 -17.83 -9.21 -0.36
C PRO A 41 -17.69 -10.59 -1.02
N ASN A 42 -18.35 -10.81 -2.16
CA ASN A 42 -18.33 -12.06 -2.92
C ASN A 42 -17.25 -12.09 -4.02
N GLU A 43 -16.55 -10.97 -4.25
CA GLU A 43 -15.53 -10.88 -5.29
C GLU A 43 -14.19 -11.42 -4.80
N SER A 44 -13.41 -11.95 -5.74
CA SER A 44 -12.07 -12.42 -5.43
C SER A 44 -11.14 -11.26 -5.06
N LEU A 45 -10.12 -11.53 -4.24
CA LEU A 45 -9.07 -10.56 -3.94
C LEU A 45 -8.38 -10.00 -5.20
N GLY A 46 -8.34 -10.78 -6.27
CA GLY A 46 -7.82 -10.35 -7.57
C GLY A 46 -8.66 -9.22 -8.17
N GLU A 47 -9.98 -9.38 -8.19
CA GLU A 47 -10.90 -8.36 -8.71
C GLU A 47 -10.94 -7.13 -7.81
N VAL A 48 -10.93 -7.30 -6.47
CA VAL A 48 -10.80 -6.18 -5.53
C VAL A 48 -9.56 -5.35 -5.83
N THR A 49 -8.41 -6.01 -6.05
CA THR A 49 -7.15 -5.32 -6.39
C THR A 49 -7.24 -4.61 -7.75
N ARG A 50 -7.94 -5.21 -8.71
CA ARG A 50 -8.17 -4.61 -10.04
C ARG A 50 -9.03 -3.35 -9.94
N LEU A 51 -10.11 -3.41 -9.17
CA LEU A 51 -11.01 -2.29 -8.89
C LEU A 51 -10.29 -1.16 -8.16
N LEU A 52 -9.50 -1.47 -7.13
CA LEU A 52 -8.65 -0.48 -6.44
C LEU A 52 -7.71 0.23 -7.42
N GLY A 53 -7.05 -0.50 -8.31
CA GLY A 53 -6.18 0.07 -9.34
C GLY A 53 -6.92 1.01 -10.31
N GLN A 54 -8.17 0.68 -10.65
CA GLN A 54 -9.02 1.54 -11.47
C GLN A 54 -9.48 2.79 -10.69
N LYS A 55 -10.00 2.64 -9.47
CA LYS A 55 -10.41 3.77 -8.62
C LYS A 55 -9.24 4.72 -8.41
N TRP A 56 -8.04 4.22 -8.08
CA TRP A 56 -6.84 5.05 -7.92
C TRP A 56 -6.51 5.87 -9.18
N LYS A 57 -6.61 5.28 -10.37
CA LYS A 57 -6.38 6.01 -11.61
C LYS A 57 -7.46 7.08 -11.84
N ALA A 58 -8.71 6.79 -11.49
CA ALA A 58 -9.83 7.70 -11.59
C ALA A 58 -9.80 8.84 -10.55
N LEU A 59 -9.11 8.68 -9.41
CA LEU A 59 -8.98 9.73 -8.41
C LEU A 59 -8.31 10.98 -8.99
N THR A 60 -8.83 12.15 -8.61
CA THR A 60 -8.26 13.45 -8.97
C THR A 60 -6.97 13.72 -8.18
N LYS A 61 -6.22 14.77 -8.58
CA LYS A 61 -5.03 15.20 -7.84
C LYS A 61 -5.34 15.54 -6.38
N ASP A 62 -6.45 16.21 -6.10
CA ASP A 62 -6.82 16.59 -4.74
C ASP A 62 -7.14 15.38 -3.86
N GLN A 63 -7.87 14.40 -4.41
CA GLN A 63 -8.15 13.15 -3.71
C GLN A 63 -6.87 12.36 -3.45
N LYS A 64 -5.98 12.30 -4.44
CA LYS A 64 -4.65 11.70 -4.29
C LYS A 64 -3.81 12.44 -3.25
N GLN A 65 -3.89 13.77 -3.20
CA GLN A 65 -3.11 14.62 -2.29
C GLN A 65 -3.36 14.21 -0.84
N LYS A 66 -4.61 13.96 -0.45
CA LYS A 66 -4.94 13.42 0.87
C LYS A 66 -4.15 12.16 1.21
N TYR A 67 -4.03 11.23 0.27
CA TYR A 67 -3.24 10.01 0.45
C TYR A 67 -1.73 10.29 0.46
N TYR A 68 -1.25 11.24 -0.33
CA TYR A 68 0.15 11.68 -0.30
C TYR A 68 0.51 12.30 1.05
N ASP A 69 -0.37 13.09 1.65
CA ASP A 69 -0.15 13.71 2.96
C ASP A 69 -0.09 12.65 4.07
N ILE A 70 -1.01 11.67 4.04
CA ILE A 70 -0.99 10.53 4.96
C ILE A 70 0.28 9.70 4.76
N TYR A 71 0.66 9.43 3.50
CA TYR A 71 1.88 8.69 3.19
C TYR A 71 3.13 9.42 3.71
N LYS A 72 3.20 10.74 3.55
CA LYS A 72 4.29 11.56 4.07
C LYS A 72 4.39 11.44 5.59
N LYS A 73 3.25 11.47 6.28
CA LYS A 73 3.21 11.26 7.74
C LYS A 73 3.71 9.87 8.14
N GLU A 74 3.23 8.80 7.49
CA GLU A 74 3.72 7.44 7.77
C GLU A 74 5.22 7.30 7.43
N GLN A 75 5.71 8.02 6.42
CA GLN A 75 7.12 8.03 6.04
C GLN A 75 7.99 8.69 7.12
N ASP A 76 7.55 9.82 7.67
CA ASP A 76 8.24 10.49 8.77
C ASP A 76 8.24 9.61 10.03
N GLU A 77 7.11 8.99 10.36
CA GLU A 77 7.01 8.02 11.48
C GLU A 77 7.94 6.82 11.28
N TYR A 78 8.01 6.30 10.05
CA TYR A 78 8.94 5.23 9.70
C TYR A 78 10.40 5.66 9.82
N GLU A 79 10.75 6.88 9.42
CA GLU A 79 12.11 7.39 9.56
C GLU A 79 12.51 7.50 11.04
N VAL A 80 11.61 7.97 11.91
CA VAL A 80 11.82 8.02 13.36
C VAL A 80 11.97 6.61 13.95
N ALA A 81 11.09 5.68 13.56
CA ALA A 81 11.17 4.29 13.99
C ALA A 81 12.47 3.63 13.49
N MET A 82 12.91 3.92 12.27
CA MET A 82 14.14 3.39 11.69
C MET A 82 15.36 3.96 12.41
N LYS A 83 15.39 5.27 12.72
CA LYS A 83 16.44 5.88 13.54
C LYS A 83 16.54 5.21 14.92
N SER A 84 15.40 4.93 15.55
CA SER A 84 15.35 4.23 16.85
C SER A 84 15.76 2.77 16.76
N TYR A 85 15.60 2.13 15.60
CA TYR A 85 16.01 0.75 15.36
C TYR A 85 17.52 0.63 15.08
N THR A 86 18.11 1.64 14.45
CA THR A 86 19.54 1.66 14.09
C THR A 86 20.44 2.31 15.13
N ALA A 87 19.88 2.99 16.14
CA ALA A 87 20.59 3.59 17.27
C ALA A 87 20.83 2.57 18.38
#